data_AF-A0A3B0B993-F1
#
_entry.id   AF-A0A3B0B993-F1
#
_cell.length_a   1.000
_cell.length_b   1.000
_cell.length_c   1.000
_cell.angle_alpha   90.00
_cell.angle_beta   90.00
_cell.angle_gamma   90.00
#
_symmetry.space_group_name_H-M   'P 1'
#
loop_
_entity.id
_entity.type
_entity.pdbx_description
1 polymer ?
#
loop_
_entity_poly.entity_id
_entity_poly.type
_entity_poly.pdbx_seq_one_letter_code
_entity_poly.pdbx_strand_id
1 'polypeptide(L)' 'MSNPIPPLVPFPDDGDSNDVPTQDVDGENVIDPDVDDALVDSAEADRVAADVDVDVDGDEDR' A
#
# COMPACT_ATOMS: atom_id res chain seq x y z
N MET A 1 11.71 -37.50 19.50
CA MET A 1 12.17 -36.10 19.60
C MET A 1 10.95 -35.23 19.34
N SER A 2 10.58 -34.36 20.28
CA SER A 2 9.42 -33.46 20.13
C SER A 2 9.89 -32.19 19.45
N ASN A 3 9.27 -31.82 18.34
CA ASN A 3 9.58 -30.58 17.64
C ASN A 3 8.65 -29.49 18.22
N PRO A 4 9.17 -28.51 18.99
CA PRO A 4 8.34 -27.45 19.53
C PRO A 4 7.75 -26.64 18.36
N ILE A 5 6.43 -26.45 18.37
CA ILE A 5 5.76 -25.57 17.41
C ILE A 5 6.14 -24.14 17.81
N PRO A 6 6.71 -23.33 16.90
CA PRO A 6 7.03 -21.94 17.19
C PRO A 6 5.74 -21.16 17.52
N PRO A 7 5.81 -20.17 18.41
CA PRO A 7 4.66 -19.35 18.74
C PRO A 7 4.15 -18.66 17.46
N LEU A 8 2.84 -18.76 17.23
CA LEU A 8 2.15 -18.03 16.16
C LEU A 8 2.32 -16.53 16.41
N VAL A 9 3.01 -15.86 15.50
CA VAL A 9 3.11 -14.40 15.47
C VAL A 9 1.75 -13.89 14.97
N PRO A 10 1.10 -12.94 15.67
CA PRO A 10 -0.10 -12.29 15.12
C PRO A 10 0.26 -11.69 13.76
N PHE A 11 -0.57 -11.97 12.74
CA PHE A 11 -0.51 -11.22 11.50
C PHE A 11 -0.87 -9.77 11.80
N PRO A 12 -0.21 -8.77 11.16
CA PRO A 12 -0.67 -7.39 11.24
C PRO A 12 -2.14 -7.35 10.81
N ASP A 13 -2.95 -6.62 11.57
CA ASP A 13 -4.33 -6.33 11.20
C ASP A 13 -4.27 -5.69 9.81
N ASP A 14 -5.02 -6.23 8.84
CA ASP A 14 -5.12 -5.66 7.50
C ASP A 14 -5.84 -4.31 7.63
N GLY A 15 -5.09 -3.28 8.05
CA GLY A 15 -5.55 -1.91 8.11
C GLY A 15 -5.96 -1.49 6.71
N ASP A 16 -7.20 -1.02 6.57
CA ASP A 16 -7.74 -0.51 5.31
C ASP A 16 -6.70 0.37 4.61
N SER A 17 -6.33 0.04 3.37
CA SER A 17 -5.43 0.82 2.50
C SER A 17 -5.93 2.26 2.23
N ASN A 18 -7.07 2.64 2.81
CA ASN A 18 -7.65 3.97 2.83
C ASN A 18 -7.01 4.92 3.86
N ASP A 19 -6.04 4.45 4.67
CA ASP A 19 -5.42 5.28 5.72
C ASP A 19 -4.26 6.17 5.22
N VAL A 20 -3.87 6.05 3.94
CA VAL A 20 -2.86 6.93 3.33
C VAL A 20 -3.54 8.19 2.80
N PRO A 21 -3.22 9.40 3.32
CA PRO A 21 -3.82 10.64 2.83
C PRO A 21 -3.43 10.94 1.38
N THR A 22 -4.42 10.99 0.49
CA THR A 22 -4.27 11.38 -0.92
C THR A 22 -5.05 12.65 -1.22
N GLN A 23 -4.66 13.33 -2.30
CA GLN A 23 -5.39 14.46 -2.88
C GLN A 23 -5.62 14.24 -4.38
N ASP A 24 -6.71 14.81 -4.89
CA ASP A 24 -7.00 14.86 -6.32
C ASP A 24 -6.24 16.04 -6.96
N VAL A 25 -5.32 15.73 -7.87
CA VAL A 25 -4.57 16.72 -8.66
C VAL A 25 -4.78 16.39 -10.12
N ASP A 26 -5.43 17.30 -10.85
CA ASP A 26 -5.74 17.15 -12.27
C ASP A 26 -6.54 15.86 -12.61
N GLY A 27 -7.35 15.37 -11.67
CA GLY A 27 -8.14 14.14 -11.81
C GLY A 27 -7.38 12.84 -11.50
N GLU A 28 -6.15 12.95 -11.01
CA GLU A 28 -5.33 11.84 -10.54
C GLU A 28 -5.25 11.85 -9.00
N ASN A 29 -5.37 10.67 -8.37
CA ASN A 29 -5.13 10.56 -6.93
C ASN A 29 -3.63 10.45 -6.65
N VAL A 30 -3.06 11.50 -6.09
CA VAL A 30 -1.65 11.57 -5.71
C VAL A 30 -1.48 11.68 -4.19
N ILE A 31 -0.34 11.23 -3.67
CA ILE A 31 0.01 11.40 -2.26
C ILE A 31 0.07 12.90 -1.93
N ASP A 32 -0.56 13.30 -0.82
CA ASP A 32 -0.52 14.69 -0.35
C ASP A 32 0.89 15.05 0.14
N PRO A 33 1.62 15.99 -0.49
CA PRO A 33 2.96 16.37 -0.10
C PRO A 33 3.01 17.19 1.20
N ASP A 34 1.87 17.71 1.66
CA ASP A 34 1.77 18.45 2.92
C ASP A 34 1.49 17.53 4.13
N VAL A 35 1.35 16.22 3.90
CA VAL A 35 1.16 15.23 4.97
C VAL A 35 2.46 14.99 5.74
N ASP A 36 2.34 14.80 7.05
CA ASP A 36 3.47 14.41 7.91
C ASP A 36 3.93 12.98 7.56
N ASP A 37 5.20 12.83 7.20
CA ASP A 37 5.79 11.56 6.77
C ASP A 37 5.83 10.52 7.90
N ALA A 38 5.85 10.96 9.15
CA ALA A 38 5.78 10.09 10.32
C ALA A 38 4.41 9.43 10.50
N LEU A 39 3.37 9.92 9.82
CA LEU A 39 2.02 9.35 9.85
C LEU A 39 1.77 8.35 8.72
N VAL A 40 2.69 8.24 7.74
CA VAL A 40 2.55 7.32 6.61
C VAL A 40 3.13 5.94 6.98
N ASP A 41 2.33 4.88 6.84
CA ASP A 41 2.83 3.51 6.99
C ASP A 41 3.67 3.11 5.77
N SER A 42 4.99 3.22 5.91
CA SER A 42 5.94 2.88 4.83
C SER A 42 5.90 1.39 4.46
N ALA A 43 5.56 0.51 5.41
CA ALA A 43 5.50 -0.92 5.13
C ALA A 43 4.31 -1.26 4.23
N GLU A 44 3.18 -0.56 4.43
CA GLU A 44 2.03 -0.66 3.53
C GLU A 44 2.32 -0.02 2.18
N ALA A 45 2.96 1.15 2.17
CA ALA A 45 3.33 1.84 0.93
C ALA A 45 4.24 0.98 0.03
N ASP A 46 5.24 0.30 0.60
CA ASP A 46 6.11 -0.62 -0.14
C ASP A 46 5.32 -1.82 -0.71
N ARG A 47 4.29 -2.29 0.01
CA ARG A 47 3.41 -3.36 -0.48
C ARG A 47 2.59 -2.89 -1.67
N VAL A 48 1.93 -1.73 -1.56
CA VAL A 48 1.16 -1.14 -2.66
C VAL A 48 2.06 -0.89 -3.87
N ALA A 49 3.23 -0.29 -3.67
CA ALA A 49 4.19 -0.03 -4.75
C ALA A 49 4.68 -1.33 -5.42
N ALA A 50 4.82 -2.42 -4.66
CA ALA A 50 5.16 -3.73 -5.20
C ALA A 50 4.00 -4.40 -5.96
N ASP A 51 2.74 -4.05 -5.65
CA ASP A 51 1.53 -4.56 -6.32
C ASP A 51 1.14 -3.74 -7.56
N VAL A 52 1.78 -2.57 -7.78
CA VAL A 52 1.67 -1.77 -9.01
C VAL A 52 2.49 -2.42 -10.14
N ASP A 53 2.18 -3.68 -10.44
CA ASP A 53 2.53 -4.33 -11.70
C ASP A 53 1.37 -4.09 -12.69
N VAL A 54 1.27 -2.85 -13.19
CA VAL A 54 0.78 -2.49 -14.54
C VAL A 54 -0.59 -3.08 -14.96
N ASP A 55 -1.68 -2.42 -14.57
CA ASP A 55 -2.86 -2.28 -15.45
C ASP A 55 -2.65 -1.03 -16.34
N VAL A 56 -1.70 -1.10 -17.26
CA VAL A 56 -1.71 -0.23 -18.45
C VAL A 56 -2.72 -0.83 -19.39
N ASP A 57 -3.99 -0.56 -19.11
CA ASP A 57 -5.09 -0.82 -20.04
C ASP A 57 -4.85 0.04 -21.29
N GLY A 58 -4.70 -0.64 -22.43
CA GLY A 58 -4.22 -0.07 -23.67
C GLY A 58 -5.18 0.94 -24.29
N ASP A 59 -4.77 2.21 -24.33
CA ASP A 59 -5.23 3.20 -25.31
C ASP A 59 -4.48 3.03 -26.65
N GLU A 60 -4.60 1.85 -27.27
CA GLU A 60 -4.22 1.60 -28.67
C GLU A 60 -5.46 1.24 -29.50
N ASP A 61 -6.30 2.21 -29.83
CA ASP A 61 -7.12 2.13 -31.04
C ASP A 61 -7.24 3.53 -31.68
N ARG A 62 -6.43 3.72 -32.73
CA ARG A 62 -6.46 4.86 -33.67
C ARG A 62 -7.33 4.52 -34.87
#